data_AF-A0A179DFH9-F1
#
_entry.id   AF-A0A179DFH9-F1
#
_cell.length_a   1.000
_cell.length_b   1.000
_cell.length_c   1.000
_cell.angle_alpha   90.00
_cell.angle_beta   90.00
_cell.angle_gamma   90.00
#
_symmetry.space_group_name_H-M   'P 1'
#
loop_
_entity.id
_entity.type
_entity.pdbx_description
1 polymer ?
#
loop_
_entity_poly.entity_id
_entity_poly.type
_entity_poly.pdbx_seq_one_letter_code
_entity_poly.pdbx_strand_id
1 'polypeptide(L)'
;MNKPKNTSKSTSGLLIGLMFGFLVGLAMFKQTPKSERSAAFPYLIGIGIILCSIVGYKIGALNDDETYRDEWLGIKDIKTIQFNDANDWVIQSIWMQYNGLENKLITTNKDGEMISVFNEIIVRNHGNATNIRSGAKAHQETKNDLIDGLKANFKKLV
;
A
#
# COMPACT_ATOMS: atom_id res chain seq x y z
N MET A 1 -4.17 -20.62 -7.57
CA MET A 1 -3.55 -19.28 -7.41
C MET A 1 -2.06 -19.50 -7.17
N ASN A 2 -1.17 -18.76 -7.85
CA ASN A 2 0.29 -18.90 -7.66
C ASN A 2 0.72 -18.10 -6.43
N LYS A 3 1.56 -18.70 -5.57
CA LYS A 3 2.04 -18.04 -4.34
C LYS A 3 2.76 -16.75 -4.68
N PRO A 4 2.35 -15.60 -4.10
CA PRO A 4 3.11 -14.38 -4.27
C PRO A 4 4.53 -14.66 -3.75
N LYS A 5 5.54 -14.22 -4.48
CA LYS A 5 6.94 -14.44 -4.11
C LYS A 5 7.37 -13.28 -3.24
N ASN A 6 7.76 -13.57 -2.01
CA ASN A 6 8.45 -12.60 -1.18
C ASN A 6 9.91 -12.55 -1.65
N THR A 7 10.36 -11.40 -2.15
CA THR A 7 11.75 -11.18 -2.53
C THR A 7 12.31 -10.00 -1.74
N SER A 8 13.19 -10.28 -0.77
CA SER A 8 13.93 -9.24 -0.03
C SER A 8 15.00 -8.52 -0.87
N LYS A 9 15.03 -8.77 -2.19
CA LYS A 9 16.00 -8.25 -3.13
C LYS A 9 15.27 -7.58 -4.29
N SER A 10 15.35 -6.25 -4.33
CA SER A 10 14.75 -5.45 -5.39
C SER A 10 15.79 -5.06 -6.44
N THR A 11 15.93 -5.88 -7.48
CA THR A 11 16.80 -5.59 -8.64
C THR A 11 16.31 -4.35 -9.41
N SER A 12 15.00 -4.14 -9.46
CA SER A 12 14.37 -2.93 -10.05
C SER A 12 14.79 -1.67 -9.29
N GLY A 13 14.65 -1.66 -7.97
CA GLY A 13 15.10 -0.56 -7.11
C GLY A 13 16.60 -0.28 -7.19
N LEU A 14 17.44 -1.31 -7.31
CA LEU A 14 18.88 -1.15 -7.58
C LEU A 14 19.12 -0.43 -8.91
N LEU A 15 18.43 -0.85 -9.97
CA LEU A 15 18.54 -0.24 -11.31
C LEU A 15 18.10 1.23 -11.30
N ILE A 16 16.97 1.54 -10.64
CA ILE A 16 16.48 2.91 -10.46
C ILE A 16 17.52 3.75 -9.71
N GLY A 17 18.09 3.19 -8.62
CA GLY A 17 19.15 3.82 -7.86
C GLY A 17 20.41 4.11 -8.69
N LEU A 18 20.82 3.16 -9.54
CA LEU A 18 21.93 3.34 -10.48
C LEU A 18 21.67 4.50 -11.46
N MET A 19 20.49 4.52 -12.08
CA MET A 19 20.10 5.58 -13.02
C MET A 19 20.04 6.96 -12.34
N PHE A 20 19.46 7.04 -11.15
CA PHE A 20 19.39 8.29 -10.39
C PHE A 20 20.78 8.76 -9.94
N GLY A 21 21.62 7.86 -9.44
CA GLY A 21 22.98 8.19 -9.02
C GLY A 21 23.84 8.73 -10.16
N PHE A 22 23.67 8.18 -11.36
CA PHE A 22 24.30 8.70 -12.56
C PHE A 22 23.82 10.11 -12.91
N LEU A 23 22.50 10.37 -12.88
CA LEU A 23 21.94 11.71 -13.14
C LEU A 23 22.40 12.76 -12.11
N VAL A 24 22.44 12.38 -10.82
CA VAL A 24 22.95 13.24 -9.74
C VAL A 24 24.44 13.53 -9.95
N GLY A 25 25.24 12.52 -10.33
CA GLY A 25 26.64 12.68 -10.67
C GLY A 25 26.86 13.65 -11.85
N LEU A 26 26.03 13.58 -12.89
CA LEU A 26 26.05 14.55 -14.00
C LEU A 26 25.66 15.96 -13.56
N ALA A 27 24.67 16.10 -12.68
CA ALA A 27 24.25 17.38 -12.14
C ALA A 27 25.37 18.04 -11.30
N MET A 28 26.02 17.25 -10.45
CA MET A 28 27.20 17.67 -9.67
C MET A 28 28.36 18.08 -10.59
N PHE A 29 28.64 17.30 -11.63
CA PHE A 29 29.69 17.60 -12.61
C PHE A 29 29.47 18.95 -13.32
N LYS A 30 28.22 19.33 -13.59
CA LYS A 30 27.88 20.65 -14.17
C LYS A 30 28.25 21.79 -13.23
N GLN A 31 28.15 21.59 -11.91
CA GLN A 31 28.46 22.59 -10.88
C GLN A 31 29.96 22.67 -10.57
N THR A 32 30.75 21.63 -10.88
CA THR A 32 32.20 21.64 -10.67
C THR A 32 32.91 22.62 -11.62
N PRO A 33 33.93 23.38 -11.15
CA PRO A 33 34.77 24.23 -11.99
C PRO A 33 35.40 23.45 -13.15
N LYS A 34 35.48 24.04 -14.34
CA LYS A 34 35.97 23.38 -15.56
C LYS A 34 37.38 22.78 -15.43
N SER A 35 38.24 23.40 -14.62
CA SER A 35 39.63 22.97 -14.36
C SER A 35 39.73 21.66 -13.58
N GLU A 36 38.73 21.33 -12.77
CA GLU A 36 38.74 20.18 -11.85
C GLU A 36 37.80 19.05 -12.32
N ARG A 37 37.01 19.31 -13.36
CA ARG A 37 35.98 18.40 -13.87
C ARG A 37 36.48 17.01 -14.18
N SER A 38 37.57 16.85 -14.93
CA SER A 38 38.04 15.51 -15.34
C SER A 38 38.53 14.68 -14.14
N ALA A 39 39.15 15.33 -13.16
CA ALA A 39 39.65 14.69 -11.95
C ALA A 39 38.51 14.35 -10.98
N ALA A 40 37.53 15.24 -10.80
CA ALA A 40 36.42 15.06 -9.88
C ALA A 40 35.30 14.13 -10.41
N PHE A 41 35.14 14.04 -11.74
CA PHE A 41 34.07 13.28 -12.39
C PHE A 41 33.94 11.81 -11.92
N PRO A 42 35.00 10.98 -11.91
CA PRO A 42 34.87 9.59 -11.48
C PRO A 42 34.47 9.47 -10.00
N TYR A 43 34.90 10.39 -9.15
CA TYR A 43 34.52 10.39 -7.73
C TYR A 43 33.07 10.85 -7.53
N LEU A 44 32.65 11.92 -8.22
CA LEU A 44 31.28 12.45 -8.14
C LEU A 44 30.25 11.43 -8.65
N ILE A 45 30.53 10.80 -9.79
CA ILE A 45 29.68 9.74 -10.34
C ILE A 45 29.74 8.49 -9.47
N GLY A 46 30.94 8.04 -9.08
CA GLY A 46 31.10 6.83 -8.28
C GLY A 46 30.38 6.91 -6.94
N ILE A 47 30.55 8.01 -6.19
CA ILE A 47 29.88 8.23 -4.91
C ILE A 47 28.36 8.33 -5.11
N GLY A 48 27.91 9.10 -6.11
CA GLY A 48 26.48 9.25 -6.42
C GLY A 48 25.83 7.92 -6.76
N ILE A 49 26.47 7.11 -7.61
CA ILE A 49 26.01 5.77 -7.97
C ILE A 49 25.93 4.87 -6.73
N ILE A 50 26.98 4.80 -5.91
CA ILE A 50 27.00 3.91 -4.74
C ILE A 50 25.86 4.28 -3.76
N LEU A 51 25.74 5.56 -3.41
CA LEU A 51 24.73 6.02 -2.47
C LEU A 51 23.31 5.81 -3.01
N CYS A 52 23.03 6.25 -4.24
CA CYS A 52 21.71 6.10 -4.83
C CYS A 52 21.35 4.63 -5.09
N SER A 53 22.31 3.76 -5.40
CA SER A 53 22.08 2.32 -5.54
C SER A 53 21.68 1.67 -4.22
N ILE A 54 22.36 2.00 -3.12
CA ILE A 54 22.02 1.48 -1.78
C ILE A 54 20.63 1.95 -1.37
N VAL A 55 20.34 3.25 -1.54
CA VAL A 55 19.04 3.83 -1.21
C VAL A 55 17.94 3.24 -2.09
N GLY A 56 18.14 3.18 -3.41
CA GLY A 56 17.19 2.61 -4.37
C GLY A 56 16.91 1.13 -4.10
N TYR A 57 17.93 0.34 -3.78
CA TYR A 57 17.76 -1.06 -3.39
C TYR A 57 16.86 -1.20 -2.14
N LYS A 58 17.11 -0.40 -1.10
CA LYS A 58 16.31 -0.42 0.13
C LYS A 58 14.86 0.01 -0.10
N ILE A 59 14.66 1.12 -0.82
CA ILE A 59 13.31 1.62 -1.14
C ILE A 59 12.55 0.59 -1.99
N GLY A 60 13.20 0.03 -2.99
CA GLY A 60 12.60 -0.99 -3.84
C GLY A 60 12.23 -2.26 -3.05
N ALA A 61 13.11 -2.72 -2.16
CA ALA A 61 12.80 -3.88 -1.31
C ALA A 61 11.60 -3.62 -0.40
N LEU A 62 11.48 -2.41 0.16
CA LEU A 62 10.31 -2.01 0.95
C LEU A 62 9.02 -1.99 0.12
N ASN A 63 9.09 -1.50 -1.12
CA ASN A 63 7.95 -1.45 -2.04
C ASN A 63 7.53 -2.85 -2.51
N ASP A 64 8.49 -3.74 -2.77
CA ASP A 64 8.25 -5.13 -3.13
C ASP A 64 7.61 -5.89 -1.95
N ASP A 65 8.09 -5.67 -0.72
CA ASP A 65 7.50 -6.23 0.51
C ASP A 65 6.06 -5.75 0.73
N GLU A 66 5.80 -4.46 0.51
CA GLU A 66 4.46 -3.90 0.58
C GLU A 66 3.55 -4.49 -0.50
N THR A 67 4.05 -4.61 -1.73
CA THR A 67 3.33 -5.21 -2.84
C THR A 67 2.97 -6.67 -2.55
N TYR A 68 3.94 -7.44 -2.05
CA TYR A 68 3.76 -8.82 -1.63
C TYR A 68 2.66 -8.96 -0.57
N ARG A 69 2.70 -8.10 0.46
CA ARG A 69 1.71 -8.06 1.54
C ARG A 69 0.31 -7.73 1.00
N ASP A 70 0.20 -6.75 0.13
CA ASP A 70 -1.07 -6.30 -0.42
C ASP A 70 -1.71 -7.36 -1.32
N GLU A 71 -0.89 -8.07 -2.09
CA GLU A 71 -1.31 -9.23 -2.89
C GLU A 71 -1.70 -10.42 -2.02
N TRP A 72 -0.93 -10.72 -0.98
CA TRP A 72 -1.24 -11.83 -0.09
C TRP A 72 -2.55 -11.59 0.66
N LEU A 73 -2.79 -10.37 1.13
CA LEU A 73 -4.02 -9.97 1.81
C LEU A 73 -5.20 -9.78 0.84
N GLY A 74 -4.99 -9.84 -0.48
CA GLY A 74 -6.04 -9.64 -1.49
C GLY A 74 -6.58 -8.21 -1.55
N ILE A 75 -5.85 -7.22 -1.03
CA ILE A 75 -6.30 -5.82 -0.89
C ILE A 75 -6.53 -5.19 -2.28
N LYS A 76 -5.75 -5.59 -3.28
CA LYS A 76 -5.88 -5.09 -4.65
C LYS A 76 -7.20 -5.49 -5.33
N ASP A 77 -7.84 -6.56 -4.85
CA ASP A 77 -9.02 -7.17 -5.46
C ASP A 77 -10.31 -6.92 -4.65
N ILE A 78 -10.33 -5.87 -3.80
CA ILE A 78 -11.52 -5.51 -3.03
C ILE A 78 -12.63 -5.05 -3.96
N LYS A 79 -13.76 -5.77 -3.92
CA LYS A 79 -14.99 -5.38 -4.60
C LYS A 79 -15.92 -4.72 -3.61
N THR A 80 -16.21 -3.44 -3.83
CA THR A 80 -17.21 -2.69 -3.06
C THR A 80 -18.50 -2.61 -3.88
N ILE A 81 -19.60 -3.05 -3.29
CA ILE A 81 -20.95 -2.95 -3.85
C ILE A 81 -21.84 -2.16 -2.88
N GLN A 82 -22.81 -1.46 -3.45
CA GLN A 82 -23.82 -0.72 -2.70
C GLN A 82 -25.18 -1.16 -3.21
N PHE A 83 -26.05 -1.58 -2.30
CA PHE A 83 -27.39 -2.05 -2.61
C PHE A 83 -28.35 -1.72 -1.46
N ASN A 84 -29.65 -1.82 -1.71
CA ASN A 84 -30.67 -1.67 -0.68
C ASN A 84 -31.14 -3.07 -0.27
N ASP A 85 -31.23 -3.32 1.03
CA ASP A 85 -31.74 -4.56 1.61
C ASP A 85 -32.97 -4.25 2.47
N ALA A 86 -34.11 -4.82 2.08
CA ALA A 86 -35.45 -4.66 2.68
C ALA A 86 -35.94 -3.21 2.91
N ASN A 87 -35.27 -2.40 3.73
CA ASN A 87 -35.56 -0.99 4.00
C ASN A 87 -34.31 -0.15 4.27
N ASP A 88 -33.11 -0.75 4.31
CA ASP A 88 -31.87 -0.07 4.65
C ASP A 88 -30.87 -0.14 3.51
N TRP A 89 -30.02 0.88 3.41
CA TRP A 89 -28.91 0.85 2.49
C TRP A 89 -27.77 0.02 3.09
N VAL A 90 -27.04 -0.68 2.23
CA VAL A 90 -25.91 -1.53 2.60
C VAL A 90 -24.74 -1.21 1.68
N ILE A 91 -23.56 -1.03 2.26
CA ILE A 91 -22.30 -0.92 1.54
C ILE A 91 -21.42 -2.08 1.98
N GLN A 92 -21.00 -2.89 1.01
CA GLN A 92 -20.29 -4.13 1.29
C GLN A 92 -18.99 -4.18 0.49
N SER A 93 -17.88 -4.42 1.16
CA SER A 93 -16.59 -4.73 0.56
C SER A 93 -16.22 -6.19 0.81
N ILE A 94 -15.93 -6.94 -0.26
CA ILE A 94 -15.50 -8.34 -0.18
C ILE A 94 -14.15 -8.49 -0.87
N TRP A 95 -13.27 -9.28 -0.28
CA TRP A 95 -12.03 -9.71 -0.92
C TRP A 95 -11.59 -11.07 -0.38
N MET A 96 -10.76 -11.75 -1.14
CA MET A 96 -10.22 -13.06 -0.78
C MET A 96 -8.71 -12.96 -0.61
N GLN A 97 -8.21 -13.42 0.53
CA GLN A 97 -6.78 -13.53 0.78
C GLN A 97 -6.18 -14.67 -0.05
N TYR A 98 -4.87 -14.64 -0.25
CA TYR A 98 -4.16 -15.68 -1.00
C TYR A 98 -4.33 -17.09 -0.39
N ASN A 99 -4.48 -17.20 0.94
CA ASN A 99 -4.73 -18.47 1.64
C ASN A 99 -6.19 -18.97 1.51
N GLY A 100 -7.05 -18.26 0.79
CA GLY A 100 -8.46 -18.60 0.61
C GLY A 100 -9.40 -18.04 1.68
N LEU A 101 -8.89 -17.26 2.65
CA LEU A 101 -9.73 -16.62 3.66
C LEU A 101 -10.55 -15.48 3.03
N GLU A 102 -11.87 -15.58 3.09
CA GLU A 102 -12.76 -14.51 2.67
C GLU A 102 -12.86 -13.44 3.76
N ASN A 103 -12.76 -12.19 3.34
CA ASN A 103 -12.96 -11.02 4.17
C ASN A 103 -14.18 -10.26 3.66
N LYS A 104 -15.08 -9.92 4.58
CA LYS A 104 -16.32 -9.20 4.29
C LYS A 104 -16.49 -8.07 5.29
N LEU A 105 -16.50 -6.84 4.78
CA LEU A 105 -16.87 -5.63 5.52
C LEU A 105 -18.24 -5.15 5.04
N ILE A 106 -19.16 -4.93 5.97
CA ILE A 106 -20.50 -4.42 5.69
C ILE A 106 -20.69 -3.16 6.53
N THR A 107 -21.16 -2.08 5.92
CA THR A 107 -21.67 -0.91 6.62
C THR A 107 -23.14 -0.75 6.30
N THR A 108 -23.96 -0.67 7.33
CA THR A 108 -25.42 -0.58 7.20
C THR A 108 -26.01 0.19 8.37
N ASN A 109 -27.26 0.59 8.24
CA ASN A 109 -28.06 1.12 9.33
C ASN A 109 -28.78 -0.06 10.00
N LYS A 110 -28.57 -0.23 11.30
CA LYS A 110 -29.28 -1.25 12.10
C LYS A 110 -29.85 -0.55 13.32
N ASP A 111 -31.17 -0.66 13.50
CA ASP A 111 -31.90 -0.07 14.63
C ASP A 111 -31.68 1.45 14.79
N GLY A 112 -31.44 2.16 13.68
CA GLY A 112 -31.20 3.61 13.66
C GLY A 112 -29.73 4.02 13.84
N GLU A 113 -28.85 3.06 14.09
CA GLU A 113 -27.41 3.27 14.21
C GLU A 113 -26.65 2.76 12.99
N MET A 114 -25.72 3.57 12.50
CA MET A 114 -24.82 3.15 11.44
C MET A 114 -23.68 2.32 12.03
N ILE A 115 -23.62 1.05 11.67
CA ILE A 115 -22.60 0.12 12.16
C ILE A 115 -21.77 -0.42 11.00
N SER A 116 -20.52 -0.77 11.31
CA SER A 116 -19.65 -1.52 10.40
C SER A 116 -19.28 -2.86 11.02
N VAL A 117 -19.52 -3.92 10.24
CA VAL A 117 -19.35 -5.31 10.61
C VAL A 117 -18.30 -5.93 9.70
N PHE A 118 -17.26 -6.50 10.29
CA PHE A 118 -16.21 -7.24 9.59
C PHE A 118 -16.28 -8.71 9.99
N ASN A 119 -16.47 -9.61 9.03
CA ASN A 119 -16.60 -11.06 9.26
C ASN A 119 -17.50 -11.39 10.46
N GLU A 120 -18.74 -10.85 10.43
CA GLU A 120 -19.78 -11.03 11.47
C GLU A 120 -19.51 -10.32 12.81
N ILE A 121 -18.36 -9.65 12.97
CA ILE A 121 -17.99 -8.92 14.18
C ILE A 121 -18.22 -7.42 13.97
N ILE A 122 -18.94 -6.77 14.89
CA ILE A 122 -19.06 -5.30 14.88
C ILE A 122 -17.70 -4.69 15.21
N VAL A 123 -17.13 -3.94 14.26
CA VAL A 123 -15.81 -3.31 14.42
C VAL A 123 -15.90 -1.81 14.70
N ARG A 124 -17.02 -1.18 14.33
CA ARG A 124 -17.23 0.24 14.60
C ARG A 124 -18.72 0.58 14.63
N ASN A 125 -19.10 1.42 15.58
CA ASN A 125 -20.38 2.13 15.60
C ASN A 125 -20.10 3.59 15.23
N HIS A 126 -20.78 4.11 14.21
CA HIS A 126 -20.64 5.47 13.70
C HIS A 126 -21.71 6.43 14.25
N GLY A 127 -22.61 5.91 15.09
CA GLY A 127 -23.72 6.65 15.68
C GLY A 127 -24.90 6.85 14.71
N ASN A 128 -25.67 7.89 14.97
CA ASN A 128 -26.89 8.19 14.22
C ASN A 128 -26.55 8.82 12.87
N ALA A 129 -26.53 8.01 11.82
CA ALA A 129 -26.32 8.50 10.48
C ALA A 129 -27.31 7.82 9.51
N THR A 130 -28.21 8.63 8.97
CA THR A 130 -29.42 8.20 8.25
C THR A 130 -29.28 8.22 6.73
N ASN A 131 -28.14 8.66 6.18
CA ASN A 131 -27.98 8.80 4.73
C ASN A 131 -26.79 8.03 4.16
N ILE A 132 -26.98 7.55 2.94
CA ILE A 132 -26.04 6.68 2.22
C ILE A 132 -24.69 7.34 1.92
N ARG A 133 -24.65 8.67 1.79
CA ARG A 133 -23.40 9.43 1.53
C ARG A 133 -22.49 9.45 2.76
N SER A 134 -23.08 9.65 3.95
CA SER A 134 -22.36 9.49 5.21
C SER A 134 -21.93 8.03 5.44
N GLY A 135 -22.77 7.08 5.02
CA GLY A 135 -22.45 5.65 4.99
C GLY A 135 -21.23 5.30 4.16
N ALA A 136 -21.14 5.82 2.94
CA ALA A 136 -20.00 5.57 2.06
C ALA A 136 -18.68 6.10 2.64
N LYS A 137 -18.72 7.28 3.26
CA LYS A 137 -17.56 7.85 3.95
C LYS A 137 -17.14 6.99 5.14
N ALA A 138 -18.09 6.65 6.02
CA ALA A 138 -17.88 5.79 7.19
C ALA A 138 -17.35 4.39 6.80
N HIS A 139 -17.88 3.82 5.73
CA HIS A 139 -17.42 2.55 5.17
C HIS A 139 -15.97 2.66 4.68
N GLN A 140 -15.64 3.71 3.93
CA GLN A 140 -14.29 3.91 3.42
C GLN A 140 -13.26 4.12 4.54
N GLU A 141 -13.60 4.91 5.56
CA GLU A 141 -12.75 5.13 6.74
C GLU A 141 -12.51 3.82 7.50
N THR A 142 -13.58 3.07 7.77
CA THR A 142 -13.47 1.77 8.46
C THR A 142 -12.67 0.76 7.63
N LYS A 143 -12.88 0.74 6.31
CA LYS A 143 -12.13 -0.12 5.39
C LYS A 143 -10.64 0.20 5.42
N ASN A 144 -10.27 1.48 5.37
CA ASN A 144 -8.87 1.89 5.44
C ASN A 144 -8.24 1.49 6.78
N ASP A 145 -8.91 1.75 7.89
CA ASP A 145 -8.40 1.39 9.22
C ASP A 145 -8.24 -0.14 9.39
N LEU A 146 -9.17 -0.93 8.85
CA LEU A 146 -9.07 -2.39 8.82
C LEU A 146 -7.91 -2.86 7.97
N ILE A 147 -7.73 -2.30 6.77
CA ILE A 147 -6.61 -2.63 5.89
C ILE A 147 -5.28 -2.31 6.58
N ASP A 148 -5.16 -1.15 7.21
CA ASP A 148 -3.95 -0.75 7.93
C ASP A 148 -3.69 -1.68 9.12
N GLY A 149 -4.74 -2.07 9.86
CA GLY A 149 -4.66 -3.06 10.93
C GLY A 149 -4.20 -4.44 10.45
N LEU A 150 -4.70 -4.91 9.31
CA LEU A 150 -4.28 -6.16 8.67
C LEU A 150 -2.82 -6.07 8.20
N LYS A 151 -2.45 -4.96 7.56
CA LYS A 151 -1.08 -4.69 7.10
C LYS A 151 -0.08 -4.65 8.27
N ALA A 152 -0.45 -4.05 9.40
CA ALA A 152 0.37 -3.95 10.59
C ALA A 152 0.58 -5.32 11.27
N ASN A 153 -0.46 -6.17 11.28
CA ASN A 153 -0.41 -7.50 11.91
C ASN A 153 0.00 -8.62 10.95
N PHE A 154 0.35 -8.31 9.70
CA PHE A 154 0.69 -9.29 8.67
C PHE A 154 1.75 -10.31 9.11
N LYS A 155 2.80 -9.87 9.82
CA LYS A 155 3.86 -10.77 10.34
C LYS A 155 3.39 -11.79 11.38
N LYS A 156 2.21 -11.62 11.97
CA LYS A 156 1.59 -12.60 12.89
C LYS A 156 0.63 -13.55 12.18
N LEU A 157 0.21 -13.21 10.95
CA LEU A 157 -0.79 -13.92 10.15
C LEU A 157 -0.16 -14.93 9.16
N VAL A 158 1.13 -14.75 8.84
CA VAL A 158 1.94 -15.60 7.97
C VAL A 158 2.96 -16.38 8.79
#